data_AF-A0A329MD64-F1
#
_entry.id   AF-A0A329MD64-F1
#
_cell.length_a   1.000
_cell.length_b   1.000
_cell.length_c   1.000
_cell.angle_alpha   90.00
_cell.angle_beta   90.00
_cell.angle_gamma   90.00
#
_symmetry.space_group_name_H-M   'P 1'
#
loop_
_entity.id
_entity.type
_entity.pdbx_description
1 polymer ?
#
loop_
_entity_poly.entity_id
_entity_poly.type
_entity_poly.pdbx_seq_one_letter_code
_entity_poly.pdbx_strand_id
1 'polypeptide(L)'
;MSRSVKKTPVWTDHDTPSTRWSKRQASKAVRRFTGNVQNGKWYRKLFCSWMICDIRFFKTKQQAIHEWQTSRWLRYRFLTQAEVMKRWEKSYRRK
;
A
#
# COMPACT_ATOMS: atom_id res chain seq x y z
N MET A 1 -16.16 11.03 19.17
CA MET A 1 -14.74 10.87 18.76
C MET A 1 -14.65 10.83 17.24
N SER A 2 -13.93 11.78 16.61
CA SER A 2 -13.68 11.75 15.17
C SER A 2 -12.60 10.70 14.86
N ARG A 3 -12.80 9.90 13.80
CA ARG A 3 -11.78 8.93 13.35
C ARG A 3 -10.70 9.67 12.57
N SER A 4 -9.43 9.34 12.81
CA SER A 4 -8.31 9.87 12.01
C SER A 4 -8.40 9.35 10.57
N VAL A 5 -8.29 10.26 9.60
CA VAL A 5 -8.41 9.97 8.16
C VAL A 5 -7.09 10.30 7.47
N LYS A 6 -6.66 9.45 6.54
CA LYS A 6 -5.50 9.70 5.68
C LYS A 6 -5.80 10.90 4.77
N LYS A 7 -4.87 11.87 4.69
CA LYS A 7 -4.98 13.02 3.77
C LYS A 7 -5.07 12.58 2.31
N THR A 8 -4.32 11.55 1.95
CA THR A 8 -4.32 10.96 0.60
C THR A 8 -4.79 9.52 0.65
N PRO A 9 -5.65 9.07 -0.29
CA PRO A 9 -6.16 7.71 -0.31
C PRO A 9 -5.09 6.73 -0.79
N VAL A 10 -4.24 6.31 0.13
CA VAL A 10 -3.08 5.46 -0.15
C VAL A 10 -3.13 4.19 0.69
N TRP A 11 -2.97 3.07 0.00
CA TRP A 11 -2.75 1.75 0.60
C TRP A 11 -1.29 1.34 0.41
N THR A 12 -0.71 0.71 1.43
CA THR A 12 0.68 0.23 1.44
C THR A 12 0.71 -1.26 1.70
N ASP A 13 1.59 -1.98 1.02
CA ASP A 13 1.75 -3.43 1.12
C ASP A 13 2.59 -3.86 2.35
N HIS A 14 2.29 -3.25 3.50
CA HIS A 14 3.09 -3.44 4.72
C HIS A 14 2.58 -4.55 5.64
N ASP A 15 1.40 -5.10 5.37
CA ASP A 15 0.71 -6.04 6.26
C ASP A 15 0.90 -7.51 5.84
N THR A 16 1.68 -7.80 4.79
CA THR A 16 1.94 -9.20 4.42
C THR A 16 3.00 -9.83 5.33
N PRO A 17 2.92 -11.13 5.64
CA PRO A 17 3.91 -11.81 6.48
C PRO A 17 5.34 -11.72 5.92
N SER A 18 5.45 -11.71 4.58
CA SER A 18 6.74 -11.60 3.87
C SER A 18 7.41 -10.24 4.07
N THR A 19 6.63 -9.17 4.27
CA THR A 19 7.14 -7.79 4.36
C THR A 19 8.15 -7.64 5.51
N ARG A 20 7.96 -8.35 6.63
CA ARG A 20 8.90 -8.26 7.78
C ARG A 20 10.28 -8.81 7.43
N TRP A 21 10.35 -9.94 6.74
CA TRP A 21 11.62 -10.55 6.34
C TRP A 21 12.30 -9.73 5.25
N SER A 22 11.54 -9.28 4.25
CA SER A 22 12.00 -8.41 3.18
C SER A 22 12.61 -7.10 3.70
N LYS A 23 11.95 -6.44 4.67
CA LYS A 23 12.51 -5.24 5.32
C LYS A 23 13.78 -5.52 6.13
N ARG A 24 13.92 -6.72 6.72
CA ARG A 24 15.14 -7.12 7.42
C ARG A 24 16.31 -7.29 6.45
N GLN A 25 16.08 -7.92 5.29
CA GLN A 25 17.11 -8.05 4.24
C GLN A 25 17.52 -6.67 3.71
N ALA A 26 16.55 -5.79 3.48
CA ALA A 26 16.79 -4.41 3.06
C ALA A 26 17.72 -3.69 4.05
N SER A 27 17.35 -3.69 5.33
CA SER A 27 18.15 -3.07 6.39
C SER A 27 19.55 -3.68 6.51
N LYS A 28 19.70 -4.99 6.26
CA LYS A 28 21.01 -5.66 6.33
C LYS A 28 21.94 -5.21 5.21
N ALA A 29 21.46 -5.09 3.96
CA ALA A 29 22.34 -4.62 2.90
C ALA A 29 22.59 -3.11 2.96
N VAL A 30 21.64 -2.28 3.43
CA VAL A 30 21.93 -0.86 3.70
C VAL A 30 23.11 -0.71 4.68
N ARG A 31 23.18 -1.55 5.73
CA ARG A 31 24.32 -1.53 6.67
C ARG A 31 25.63 -2.03 6.08
N ARG A 32 25.57 -2.92 5.08
CA ARG A 32 26.75 -3.48 4.39
C ARG A 32 27.21 -2.63 3.23
N PHE A 33 26.39 -1.68 2.78
CA PHE A 33 26.72 -0.80 1.68
C PHE A 33 27.83 0.14 2.12
N THR A 34 28.98 0.07 1.44
CA THR A 34 30.19 0.82 1.77
C THR A 34 30.20 2.23 1.18
N GLY A 35 29.24 2.57 0.32
CA GLY A 35 29.09 3.90 -0.24
C GLY A 35 28.40 4.88 0.71
N ASN A 36 28.50 6.17 0.41
CA ASN A 36 27.85 7.21 1.20
C ASN A 36 26.31 7.13 1.08
N VAL A 37 25.63 6.98 2.22
CA VAL A 37 24.17 7.03 2.33
C VAL A 37 23.79 8.28 3.11
N GLN A 38 23.35 9.32 2.42
CA GLN A 38 23.11 10.63 3.03
C GLN A 38 21.74 10.78 3.70
N ASN A 39 20.75 9.92 3.37
CA ASN A 39 19.37 10.08 3.82
C ASN A 39 18.71 8.73 4.10
N GLY A 40 17.87 8.66 5.14
CA GLY A 40 17.11 7.47 5.51
C GLY A 40 16.19 6.91 4.41
N LYS A 41 15.90 7.66 3.32
CA LYS A 41 15.15 7.15 2.15
C LYS A 41 16.02 6.57 1.02
N TRP A 42 17.35 6.64 1.12
CA TRP A 42 18.26 6.15 0.08
C TRP A 42 18.26 4.64 -0.09
N TYR A 43 17.77 3.86 0.89
CA TYR A 43 17.61 2.41 0.72
C TYR A 43 16.78 2.06 -0.52
N ARG A 44 15.89 2.96 -0.97
CA ARG A 44 15.09 2.79 -2.20
C ARG A 44 15.91 2.83 -3.48
N LYS A 45 17.10 3.41 -3.47
CA LYS A 45 18.05 3.35 -4.60
C LYS A 45 18.84 2.04 -4.59
N LEU A 46 19.08 1.49 -3.40
CA LEU A 46 19.82 0.24 -3.20
C LEU A 46 18.93 -1.00 -3.43
N PHE A 47 17.61 -0.84 -3.32
CA PHE A 47 16.66 -1.94 -3.41
C PHE A 47 15.46 -1.61 -4.29
N CYS A 48 15.05 -2.59 -5.10
CA CYS A 48 13.79 -2.55 -5.80
C CYS A 48 12.61 -2.56 -4.80
N SER A 49 11.68 -1.61 -4.95
CA SER A 49 10.51 -1.47 -4.07
C SER A 49 9.64 -2.73 -3.99
N TRP A 50 9.67 -3.57 -5.03
CA TRP A 50 8.99 -4.87 -5.06
C TRP A 50 9.58 -5.86 -4.05
N MET A 51 10.91 -5.93 -3.93
CA MET A 51 11.56 -6.88 -3.03
C MET A 51 11.29 -6.56 -1.56
N ILE A 52 11.02 -5.29 -1.25
CA ILE A 52 10.85 -4.78 0.13
C ILE A 52 9.39 -4.50 0.51
N CYS A 53 8.44 -4.81 -0.38
CA CYS A 53 7.01 -4.53 -0.21
C CYS A 53 6.75 -3.06 0.21
N ASP A 54 7.45 -2.12 -0.44
CA ASP A 54 7.31 -0.66 -0.21
C ASP A 54 6.56 0.02 -1.36
N ILE A 55 5.59 -0.71 -1.93
CA ILE A 55 4.73 -0.20 -3.00
C ILE A 55 3.56 0.56 -2.38
N ARG A 56 3.26 1.72 -2.99
CA ARG A 56 2.11 2.56 -2.60
C ARG A 56 1.09 2.51 -3.71
N PHE A 57 -0.12 2.09 -3.38
CA PHE A 57 -1.24 2.10 -4.30
C PHE A 57 -2.10 3.31 -4.00
N PHE A 58 -2.33 4.12 -5.02
CA PHE A 58 -3.26 5.23 -4.97
C PHE A 58 -4.55 4.83 -5.65
N LYS A 59 -5.69 5.11 -5.00
CA LYS A 59 -6.99 4.82 -5.59
C LYS A 59 -8.04 5.79 -5.09
N THR A 60 -8.65 6.54 -6.00
CA THR A 60 -9.75 7.44 -5.64
C THR A 60 -11.05 6.67 -5.40
N LYS A 61 -11.99 7.33 -4.73
CA LYS A 61 -13.34 6.79 -4.53
C LYS A 61 -14.05 6.52 -5.85
N GLN A 62 -13.95 7.44 -6.81
CA GLN A 62 -14.55 7.30 -8.14
C GLN A 62 -13.96 6.13 -8.91
N GLN A 63 -12.64 5.95 -8.86
CA GLN A 63 -11.98 4.78 -9.48
C GLN A 63 -12.47 3.47 -8.88
N ALA A 64 -12.68 3.39 -7.56
CA ALA A 64 -13.21 2.18 -6.92
C ALA A 64 -14.64 1.84 -7.37
N ILE A 65 -15.49 2.85 -7.55
CA ILE A 65 -16.86 2.66 -8.04
C ILE A 65 -16.83 2.22 -9.51
N HIS A 66 -16.05 2.90 -10.34
CA HIS A 66 -15.92 2.56 -11.75
C HIS A 66 -15.39 1.13 -11.92
N GLU A 67 -14.33 0.74 -11.22
CA GLU A 67 -13.80 -0.62 -11.32
C GLU A 67 -14.82 -1.68 -10.94
N TRP A 68 -15.63 -1.43 -9.91
CA TRP A 68 -16.73 -2.33 -9.54
C TRP A 68 -17.80 -2.38 -10.62
N GLN A 69 -18.19 -1.24 -11.19
CA GLN A 69 -19.16 -1.20 -12.30
C GLN A 69 -18.65 -1.91 -13.54
N THR A 70 -17.35 -1.89 -13.83
CA THR A 70 -16.79 -2.54 -15.02
C THR A 70 -16.52 -4.01 -14.77
N SER A 71 -15.94 -4.38 -13.63
CA SER A 71 -15.51 -5.75 -13.35
C SER A 71 -16.66 -6.65 -12.93
N ARG A 72 -16.92 -7.69 -13.73
CA ARG A 72 -17.92 -8.73 -13.42
C ARG A 72 -17.57 -9.48 -12.13
N TRP A 73 -16.29 -9.77 -11.90
CA TRP A 73 -15.83 -10.46 -10.69
C TRP A 73 -16.04 -9.64 -9.41
N LEU A 74 -15.77 -8.33 -9.46
CA LEU A 74 -16.01 -7.46 -8.31
C LEU A 74 -17.50 -7.36 -7.96
N ARG A 75 -18.39 -7.40 -8.96
CA ARG A 75 -19.85 -7.44 -8.75
C ARG A 75 -20.32 -8.73 -8.10
N TYR A 76 -19.72 -9.88 -8.45
CA TYR A 76 -20.00 -11.14 -7.76
C TYR A 76 -19.50 -11.15 -6.32
N ARG A 77 -18.35 -10.52 -6.06
CA ARG A 77 -17.75 -10.49 -4.72
C ARG A 77 -18.38 -9.46 -3.78
N PHE A 78 -18.83 -8.32 -4.30
CA PHE A 78 -19.48 -7.25 -3.56
C PHE A 78 -20.81 -6.96 -4.23
N LEU A 79 -21.90 -7.40 -3.60
CA LEU A 79 -23.23 -7.29 -4.15
C LEU A 79 -23.70 -5.83 -4.17
N THR A 80 -23.23 -5.02 -3.22
CA THR A 80 -23.64 -3.62 -3.09
C THR A 80 -22.49 -2.65 -3.25
N GLN A 81 -22.79 -1.49 -3.83
CA GLN A 81 -21.86 -0.37 -3.89
C GLN A 81 -21.41 0.08 -2.49
N ALA A 82 -22.28 -0.04 -1.48
CA ALA A 82 -21.97 0.31 -0.09
C ALA A 82 -20.84 -0.57 0.50
N GLU A 83 -20.81 -1.86 0.19
CA GLU A 83 -19.75 -2.77 0.64
C GLU A 83 -18.40 -2.42 0.01
N VAL A 84 -18.39 -2.15 -1.30
CA VAL A 84 -17.20 -1.68 -2.03
C VAL A 84 -16.66 -0.41 -1.39
N MET A 85 -17.56 0.53 -1.07
CA MET A 85 -17.20 1.78 -0.42
C MET A 85 -16.63 1.55 0.98
N LYS A 86 -17.27 0.71 1.81
CA LYS A 86 -16.80 0.40 3.16
C LYS A 86 -15.41 -0.25 3.14
N ARG A 87 -15.15 -1.12 2.15
CA ARG A 87 -13.84 -1.76 1.94
C ARG A 87 -12.79 -0.78 1.45
N TRP A 88 -13.13 0.05 0.46
CA TRP A 88 -12.23 1.09 -0.03
C TRP A 88 -11.85 2.05 1.11
N GLU A 89 -12.81 2.48 1.92
CA GLU A 89 -12.53 3.32 3.08
C GLU A 89 -11.58 2.65 4.06
N LYS A 90 -11.77 1.36 4.36
CA LYS A 90 -10.91 0.59 5.26
C LYS A 90 -9.45 0.60 4.79
N SER A 91 -9.20 0.38 3.51
CA SER A 91 -7.84 0.26 2.98
C SER A 91 -7.18 1.61 2.68
N TYR A 92 -7.92 2.54 2.05
CA TYR A 92 -7.35 3.76 1.48
C TYR A 92 -7.59 5.01 2.32
N ARG A 93 -8.71 5.10 3.06
CA ARG A 93 -9.10 6.34 3.76
C ARG A 93 -8.82 6.30 5.26
N ARG A 94 -9.08 5.18 5.91
CA ARG A 94 -8.87 5.01 7.36
C ARG A 94 -7.38 4.86 7.67
N LYS A 95 -6.96 5.45 8.78
CA LYS A 95 -5.59 5.39 9.29
C LYS A 95 -5.43 4.21 10.24
#